data_AF-A0A3N5N8I0-F1
#
_entry.id   AF-A0A3N5N8I0-F1
#
_cell.length_a   1.000
_cell.length_b   1.000
_cell.length_c   1.000
_cell.angle_alpha   90.00
_cell.angle_beta   90.00
_cell.angle_gamma   90.00
#
_symmetry.space_group_name_H-M   'P 1'
#
loop_
_entity.id
_entity.type
_entity.pdbx_description
1 polymer ?
#
loop_
_entity_poly.entity_id
_entity_poly.type
_entity_poly.pdbx_seq_one_letter_code
_entity_poly.pdbx_strand_id
1 'polypeptide(L)'
;MLAVLTFIFFFQDILLKREKLFDRIRLAYLVVVLVWLGWVAQAQLSVVNVLTFTTALRTGFQWSYFLVDPLIFILWSSVAAALLFWGRGPFCGWLCPFGALQELSNRAAKAMKVPQLKIPWRVHERLWPIKYIIFLGLFGVSLGSLAYAEILAEVEPFKTAIVLRFVRDWWFVAFALALVAAGLFVERFFCRYLCPLGAALAIPGRIRMFDWLKRYRECGNPCMRCFKECPVEAIHPEGHINPNECISCLHCQVLYLHDQKCPVLIQRRLKRERRSAMAPAPLAPEAGSSA
;
A
#
# COMPACT_ATOMS: atom_id res chain seq x y z
N MET A 1 -11.73 -13.06 -0.95
CA MET A 1 -10.64 -12.06 -1.00
C MET A 1 -10.26 -11.53 0.37
N LEU A 2 -11.21 -10.97 1.14
CA LEU A 2 -10.95 -10.46 2.49
C LEU A 2 -10.33 -11.50 3.45
N ALA A 3 -10.89 -12.72 3.48
CA ALA A 3 -10.33 -13.81 4.28
C ALA A 3 -8.87 -14.16 3.90
N VAL A 4 -8.54 -14.13 2.60
CA VAL A 4 -7.18 -14.36 2.10
C VAL A 4 -6.25 -13.25 2.58
N LEU A 5 -6.70 -11.99 2.54
CA LEU A 5 -5.93 -10.86 3.06
C LEU A 5 -5.65 -11.02 4.57
N THR A 6 -6.67 -11.35 5.35
CA THR A 6 -6.53 -11.59 6.80
C THR A 6 -5.53 -12.72 7.06
N PHE A 7 -5.58 -13.81 6.29
CA PHE A 7 -4.63 -14.91 6.39
C PHE A 7 -3.20 -14.47 6.04
N ILE A 8 -3.00 -13.67 4.99
CA ILE A 8 -1.69 -13.13 4.60
C ILE A 8 -1.09 -12.30 5.74
N PHE A 9 -1.88 -11.45 6.40
CA PHE A 9 -1.41 -10.62 7.51
C PHE A 9 -1.11 -11.44 8.77
N PHE A 10 -1.92 -12.46 9.06
CA PHE A 10 -1.70 -13.34 10.22
C PHE A 10 -0.45 -14.22 10.06
N PHE A 11 -0.24 -14.79 8.86
CA PHE A 11 0.90 -15.67 8.57
C PHE A 11 2.09 -14.94 7.90
N GLN A 12 2.16 -13.61 8.04
CA GLN A 12 3.18 -12.79 7.36
C GLN A 12 4.61 -13.25 7.70
N ASP A 13 4.93 -13.59 8.95
CA ASP A 13 6.29 -13.94 9.37
C ASP A 13 6.83 -15.21 8.66
N ILE A 14 5.95 -16.14 8.29
CA ILE A 14 6.31 -17.37 7.57
C ILE A 14 6.41 -17.07 6.07
N LEU A 15 5.45 -16.32 5.54
CA LEU A 15 5.34 -16.03 4.12
C LEU A 15 6.49 -15.17 3.61
N LEU A 16 6.88 -14.15 4.39
CA LEU A 16 7.88 -13.16 4.04
C LEU A 16 9.32 -13.72 3.99
N LYS A 17 9.58 -14.89 4.59
CA LYS A 17 10.87 -15.60 4.47
C LYS A 17 11.13 -16.08 3.04
N ARG A 18 10.08 -16.31 2.25
CA ARG A 18 10.18 -16.78 0.86
C ARG A 18 9.84 -15.64 -0.11
N GLU A 19 10.80 -14.75 -0.37
CA GLU A 19 10.66 -13.58 -1.26
C GLU A 19 9.90 -13.89 -2.55
N LYS A 20 10.36 -14.88 -3.33
CA LYS A 20 9.75 -15.21 -4.62
C LYS A 20 8.30 -15.69 -4.50
N LEU A 21 7.96 -16.38 -3.40
CA LEU A 21 6.60 -16.85 -3.15
C LEU A 21 5.70 -15.66 -2.77
N PHE A 22 6.17 -14.80 -1.87
CA PHE A 22 5.46 -13.59 -1.48
C PHE A 22 5.18 -12.68 -2.69
N ASP A 23 6.19 -12.44 -3.53
CA ASP A 23 6.03 -11.60 -4.72
C ASP A 23 5.01 -12.15 -5.71
N ARG A 24 4.98 -13.48 -5.91
CA ARG A 24 3.97 -14.15 -6.76
C ARG A 24 2.57 -14.06 -6.16
N ILE A 25 2.42 -14.29 -4.85
CA ILE A 25 1.13 -14.19 -4.16
C ILE A 25 0.62 -12.76 -4.20
N ARG A 26 1.48 -11.78 -3.95
CA ARG A 26 1.14 -10.36 -4.04
C ARG A 26 0.68 -10.01 -5.46
N LEU A 27 1.43 -10.43 -6.48
CA LEU A 27 1.06 -10.19 -7.88
C LEU A 27 -0.30 -10.80 -8.21
N ALA A 28 -0.50 -12.08 -7.89
CA ALA A 28 -1.76 -12.78 -8.12
C ALA A 28 -2.92 -12.07 -7.40
N TYR A 29 -2.74 -11.67 -6.14
CA TYR A 29 -3.75 -10.95 -5.38
C TYR A 29 -4.10 -9.61 -6.04
N LEU A 30 -3.12 -8.82 -6.45
CA LEU A 30 -3.36 -7.52 -7.12
C LEU A 30 -4.08 -7.69 -8.46
N VAL A 31 -3.75 -8.72 -9.23
CA VAL A 31 -4.45 -9.05 -10.49
C VAL A 31 -5.90 -9.42 -10.21
N VAL A 32 -6.15 -10.28 -9.21
CA VAL A 32 -7.53 -10.66 -8.83
C VAL A 32 -8.30 -9.43 -8.35
N VAL A 33 -7.70 -8.52 -7.56
CA VAL A 33 -8.35 -7.27 -7.13
C VAL A 33 -8.68 -6.38 -8.32
N LEU A 34 -7.75 -6.21 -9.25
CA LEU A 34 -7.98 -5.38 -10.42
C LEU A 34 -9.11 -5.93 -11.31
N VAL A 35 -9.08 -7.23 -11.60
CA VAL A 35 -10.06 -7.86 -12.50
C VAL A 35 -11.40 -8.07 -11.81
N TRP A 36 -11.41 -8.71 -10.64
CA TRP A 36 -12.65 -9.06 -9.94
C TRP A 36 -13.30 -7.85 -9.28
N LEU A 37 -12.58 -7.16 -8.38
CA LEU A 37 -13.14 -6.00 -7.67
C LEU A 37 -13.29 -4.79 -8.59
N GLY A 38 -12.29 -4.54 -9.45
CA GLY A 38 -12.28 -3.42 -10.38
C GLY A 38 -13.24 -3.60 -11.56
N TRP A 39 -13.08 -4.68 -12.35
CA TRP A 39 -13.78 -4.82 -13.64
C TRP A 39 -15.14 -5.52 -13.52
N VAL A 40 -15.23 -6.60 -12.73
CA VAL A 40 -16.45 -7.42 -12.60
C VAL A 40 -17.42 -6.80 -11.61
N ALA A 41 -16.97 -6.52 -10.38
CA ALA A 41 -17.83 -6.05 -9.31
C ALA A 41 -18.04 -4.53 -9.31
N GLN A 42 -17.19 -3.76 -10.00
CA GLN A 42 -17.18 -2.29 -10.01
C GLN A 42 -17.32 -1.65 -8.61
N ALA A 43 -16.90 -2.37 -7.57
CA ALA A 43 -17.08 -1.97 -6.19
C ALA A 43 -15.92 -1.06 -5.76
N GLN A 44 -16.12 0.25 -5.95
CA GLN A 44 -15.09 1.26 -5.76
C GLN A 44 -15.42 2.13 -4.55
N LEU A 45 -14.54 2.14 -3.54
CA LEU A 45 -14.58 3.20 -2.55
C LEU A 45 -13.99 4.47 -3.16
N SER A 46 -14.77 5.55 -3.12
CA SER A 46 -14.37 6.90 -3.52
C SER A 46 -14.45 7.86 -2.33
N VAL A 47 -13.93 9.08 -2.51
CA VAL A 47 -14.14 10.15 -1.53
C VAL A 47 -15.61 10.46 -1.32
N VAL A 48 -16.43 10.33 -2.36
CA VAL A 48 -17.89 10.56 -2.25
C VAL A 48 -18.48 9.69 -1.15
N ASN A 49 -18.10 8.42 -1.06
CA ASN A 49 -18.63 7.54 -0.01
C ASN A 49 -18.24 8.01 1.40
N VAL A 50 -17.05 8.58 1.57
CA VAL A 50 -16.63 9.18 2.85
C VAL A 50 -17.49 10.41 3.16
N LEU A 51 -17.68 11.29 2.18
CA LEU A 51 -18.47 12.51 2.32
C LEU A 51 -19.94 12.18 2.63
N THR A 52 -20.53 11.25 1.89
CA THR A 52 -21.90 10.76 2.12
C THR A 52 -22.05 10.16 3.51
N PHE A 53 -21.07 9.40 4.01
CA PHE A 53 -21.10 8.89 5.38
C PHE A 53 -21.04 10.02 6.42
N THR A 54 -20.16 11.02 6.23
CA THR A 54 -20.07 12.16 7.15
C THR A 54 -21.33 13.03 7.14
N THR A 55 -21.98 13.19 5.99
CA THR A 55 -23.25 13.92 5.87
C THR A 55 -24.40 13.13 6.46
N ALA A 56 -24.48 11.82 6.20
CA ALA A 56 -25.50 10.93 6.79
C ALA A 56 -25.42 10.91 8.33
N LEU A 57 -24.22 11.00 8.91
CA LEU A 57 -24.04 11.14 10.35
C LEU A 57 -24.61 12.48 10.89
N ARG A 58 -24.63 13.54 10.07
CA ARG A 58 -25.18 14.85 10.45
C ARG A 58 -26.69 14.98 10.21
N THR A 59 -27.20 14.43 9.10
CA THR A 59 -28.61 14.64 8.67
C THR A 59 -29.53 13.46 9.00
N GLY A 60 -29.02 12.41 9.65
CA GLY A 60 -29.78 11.21 10.03
C GLY A 60 -29.46 10.01 9.14
N PHE A 61 -29.20 8.86 9.77
CA PHE A 61 -28.75 7.64 9.10
C PHE A 61 -29.92 6.95 8.37
N GLN A 62 -30.01 7.13 7.05
CA GLN A 62 -30.98 6.40 6.22
C GLN A 62 -30.35 5.14 5.64
N TRP A 63 -30.76 3.98 6.15
CA TRP A 63 -30.30 2.64 5.74
C TRP A 63 -30.50 2.35 4.24
N SER A 64 -31.43 3.03 3.59
CA SER A 64 -31.75 2.85 2.17
C SER A 64 -30.54 3.01 1.25
N TYR A 65 -29.65 3.98 1.51
CA TYR A 65 -28.45 4.20 0.68
C TYR A 65 -27.40 3.07 0.81
N PHE A 66 -27.35 2.38 1.95
CA PHE A 66 -26.42 1.26 2.16
C PHE A 66 -26.92 -0.06 1.60
N LEU A 67 -28.24 -0.24 1.48
CA LEU A 67 -28.83 -1.45 0.91
C LEU A 67 -28.74 -1.52 -0.63
N VAL A 68 -28.47 -0.41 -1.33
CA VAL A 68 -28.36 -0.39 -2.80
C VAL A 68 -27.14 -1.18 -3.30
N ASP A 69 -26.03 -1.20 -2.53
CA ASP A 69 -24.80 -1.91 -2.89
C ASP A 69 -24.23 -2.72 -1.71
N PRO A 70 -24.68 -3.98 -1.51
CA PRO A 70 -24.21 -4.81 -0.39
C PRO A 70 -22.69 -5.05 -0.41
N LEU A 71 -22.07 -5.01 -1.59
CA LEU A 71 -20.62 -5.11 -1.77
C LEU A 71 -19.88 -3.90 -1.17
N ILE A 72 -20.39 -2.68 -1.37
CA ILE A 72 -19.78 -1.46 -0.84
C ILE A 72 -19.87 -1.45 0.69
N PHE A 73 -20.99 -1.90 1.25
CA PHE A 73 -21.16 -2.03 2.69
C PHE A 73 -20.15 -3.01 3.30
N ILE A 74 -20.03 -4.22 2.74
CA ILE A 74 -19.06 -5.23 3.20
C ILE A 74 -17.63 -4.68 3.11
N LEU A 75 -17.29 -4.01 2.01
CA LEU A 75 -15.97 -3.39 1.85
C LEU A 75 -15.74 -2.29 2.89
N TRP A 76 -16.70 -1.40 3.13
CA TRP A 76 -16.59 -0.35 4.15
C TRP A 76 -16.43 -0.90 5.56
N SER A 77 -17.22 -1.91 5.95
CA SER A 77 -17.06 -2.58 7.24
C SER A 77 -15.68 -3.22 7.35
N SER A 78 -15.19 -3.85 6.28
CA SER A 78 -13.85 -4.44 6.26
C SER A 78 -12.73 -3.39 6.35
N VAL A 79 -12.93 -2.22 5.71
CA VAL A 79 -11.98 -1.10 5.77
C VAL A 79 -11.99 -0.47 7.15
N ALA A 80 -13.16 -0.30 7.78
CA ALA A 80 -13.26 0.20 9.15
C ALA A 80 -12.54 -0.74 10.14
N ALA A 81 -12.74 -2.07 10.01
CA ALA A 81 -12.01 -3.05 10.80
C ALA A 81 -10.50 -3.00 10.51
N ALA A 82 -10.10 -2.95 9.25
CA ALA A 82 -8.69 -2.87 8.87
C ALA A 82 -8.00 -1.59 9.36
N LEU A 83 -8.71 -0.46 9.35
CA LEU A 83 -8.24 0.83 9.89
C LEU A 83 -7.93 0.73 11.39
N LEU A 84 -8.80 0.07 12.15
CA LEU A 84 -8.62 -0.08 13.60
C LEU A 84 -7.39 -0.91 13.95
N PHE A 85 -7.19 -2.04 13.26
CA PHE A 85 -6.12 -2.99 13.59
C PHE A 85 -4.78 -2.67 12.90
N TRP A 86 -4.79 -2.30 11.60
CA TRP A 86 -3.59 -2.14 10.76
C TRP A 86 -3.46 -0.75 10.11
N GLY A 87 -4.40 0.16 10.34
CA GLY A 87 -4.46 1.45 9.67
C GLY A 87 -4.93 1.35 8.21
N ARG A 88 -4.63 2.35 7.38
CA ARG A 88 -5.13 2.41 5.99
C ARG A 88 -4.41 1.48 5.01
N GLY A 89 -3.32 0.86 5.46
CA GLY A 89 -2.42 0.07 4.61
C GLY A 89 -3.09 -1.10 3.89
N PRO A 90 -3.85 -1.98 4.57
CA PRO A 90 -4.51 -3.11 3.91
C PRO A 90 -5.45 -2.67 2.77
N PHE A 91 -6.12 -1.54 2.92
CA PHE A 91 -6.96 -1.01 1.84
C PHE A 91 -6.13 -0.47 0.67
N CYS A 92 -5.32 0.56 0.89
CA CYS A 92 -4.59 1.24 -0.20
C CYS A 92 -3.54 0.35 -0.89
N GLY A 93 -2.97 -0.62 -0.16
CA GLY A 93 -1.91 -1.51 -0.65
C GLY A 93 -2.39 -2.81 -1.27
N TRP A 94 -3.56 -3.31 -0.86
CA TRP A 94 -4.05 -4.63 -1.28
C TRP A 94 -5.45 -4.58 -1.89
N LEU A 95 -6.43 -3.93 -1.26
CA LEU A 95 -7.83 -3.98 -1.74
C LEU A 95 -8.17 -2.93 -2.80
N CYS A 96 -7.42 -1.83 -2.88
CA CYS A 96 -7.70 -0.76 -3.81
C CYS A 96 -7.37 -1.17 -5.27
N PRO A 97 -8.36 -1.24 -6.18
CA PRO A 97 -8.12 -1.63 -7.57
C PRO A 97 -7.26 -0.61 -8.32
N PHE A 98 -7.40 0.69 -8.02
CA PHE A 98 -6.53 1.71 -8.61
C PHE A 98 -5.08 1.58 -8.14
N GLY A 99 -4.86 1.32 -6.85
CA GLY A 99 -3.53 1.05 -6.32
C GLY A 99 -2.91 -0.20 -6.95
N ALA A 100 -3.70 -1.25 -7.16
CA ALA A 100 -3.28 -2.45 -7.87
C ALA A 100 -2.91 -2.15 -9.33
N LEU A 101 -3.73 -1.38 -10.05
CA LEU A 101 -3.43 -0.93 -11.41
C LEU A 101 -2.09 -0.18 -11.48
N GLN A 102 -1.86 0.79 -10.59
CA GLN A 102 -0.61 1.55 -10.61
C GLN A 102 0.62 0.69 -10.30
N GLU A 103 0.52 -0.26 -9.37
CA GLU A 103 1.63 -1.18 -9.09
C GLU A 103 1.89 -2.14 -10.25
N LEU A 104 0.83 -2.69 -10.88
CA LEU A 104 0.95 -3.57 -12.03
C LEU A 104 1.51 -2.83 -13.25
N SER A 105 1.01 -1.64 -13.56
CA SER A 105 1.52 -0.78 -14.63
C SER A 105 2.99 -0.41 -14.41
N ASN A 106 3.38 -0.09 -13.17
CA ASN A 106 4.77 0.21 -12.86
C ASN A 106 5.68 -1.04 -12.97
N ARG A 107 5.20 -2.22 -12.56
CA ARG A 107 5.91 -3.49 -12.79
C ARG A 107 6.10 -3.77 -14.28
N ALA A 108 5.07 -3.54 -15.10
CA ALA A 108 5.17 -3.63 -16.55
C ALA A 108 6.17 -2.61 -17.13
N ALA A 109 6.15 -1.36 -16.64
CA ALA A 109 7.11 -0.33 -17.02
C ALA A 109 8.56 -0.72 -16.69
N LYS A 110 8.80 -1.27 -15.49
CA LYS A 110 10.10 -1.80 -15.07
C LYS A 110 10.55 -2.98 -15.96
N ALA A 111 9.62 -3.87 -16.34
CA ALA A 111 9.92 -4.96 -17.27
C ALA A 111 10.28 -4.45 -18.67
N MET A 112 9.65 -3.36 -19.13
CA MET A 112 9.99 -2.64 -20.36
C MET A 112 11.20 -1.70 -20.21
N LYS A 113 11.92 -1.74 -19.08
CA LYS A 113 13.11 -0.93 -18.78
C LYS A 113 12.87 0.59 -18.81
N VAL A 114 11.65 1.05 -18.54
CA VAL A 114 11.35 2.47 -18.38
C VAL A 114 12.09 3.04 -17.15
N PRO A 115 12.76 4.19 -17.26
CA PRO A 115 13.51 4.78 -16.16
C PRO A 115 12.57 5.12 -14.99
N GLN A 116 12.92 4.64 -13.80
CA GLN A 116 12.18 4.91 -12.58
C GLN A 116 12.75 6.15 -11.89
N LEU A 117 12.00 7.25 -11.90
CA LEU A 117 12.43 8.51 -11.31
C LEU A 117 12.15 8.49 -9.80
N LYS A 118 13.21 8.56 -9.00
CA LYS A 118 13.08 8.75 -7.55
C LYS A 118 13.07 10.24 -7.24
N ILE A 119 12.01 10.69 -6.56
CA ILE A 119 11.84 12.09 -6.21
C ILE A 119 12.72 12.37 -4.98
N PRO A 120 13.50 13.47 -4.96
CA PRO A 120 14.30 13.82 -3.79
C PRO A 120 13.39 14.04 -2.57
N TRP A 121 13.83 13.57 -1.40
CA TRP A 121 13.05 13.57 -0.15
C TRP A 121 12.42 14.94 0.18
N ARG A 122 13.17 16.03 -0.02
CA ARG A 122 12.69 17.41 0.25
C ARG A 122 11.46 17.78 -0.59
N VAL A 123 11.44 17.36 -1.85
CA VAL A 123 10.29 17.61 -2.75
C VAL A 123 9.14 16.73 -2.33
N HIS A 124 9.42 15.47 -2.03
CA HIS A 124 8.42 14.53 -1.57
C HIS A 124 7.66 15.01 -0.33
N GLU A 125 8.40 15.47 0.68
CA GLU A 125 7.86 15.95 1.95
C GLU A 125 6.92 17.15 1.74
N ARG A 126 7.23 18.02 0.77
CA ARG A 126 6.41 19.19 0.44
C ARG A 126 5.20 18.86 -0.45
N LEU A 127 5.29 17.83 -1.28
CA LEU A 127 4.20 17.39 -2.16
C LEU A 127 3.15 16.55 -1.42
N TRP A 128 3.51 15.89 -0.32
CA TRP A 128 2.59 15.06 0.46
C TRP A 128 1.36 15.77 1.02
N PRO A 129 1.46 17.01 1.56
CA PRO A 129 0.30 17.77 2.00
C PRO A 129 -0.75 18.03 0.91
N ILE A 130 -0.38 17.99 -0.38
CA ILE A 130 -1.28 18.33 -1.49
C ILE A 130 -2.56 17.49 -1.47
N LYS A 131 -2.47 16.17 -1.28
CA LYS A 131 -3.66 15.32 -1.19
C LYS A 131 -4.59 15.68 -0.02
N TYR A 132 -4.02 16.19 1.09
CA TYR A 132 -4.80 16.62 2.24
C TYR A 132 -5.48 17.96 1.97
N ILE A 133 -4.82 18.87 1.24
CA ILE A 133 -5.41 20.13 0.77
C ILE A 133 -6.56 19.84 -0.19
N ILE A 134 -6.38 18.93 -1.15
CA ILE A 134 -7.43 18.49 -2.08
C ILE A 134 -8.62 17.92 -1.29
N PHE A 135 -8.36 17.01 -0.34
CA PHE A 135 -9.40 16.44 0.51
C PHE A 135 -10.14 17.51 1.32
N LEU A 136 -9.44 18.46 1.95
CA LEU A 136 -10.05 19.53 2.73
C LEU A 136 -10.87 20.47 1.85
N GLY A 137 -10.42 20.77 0.63
CA GLY A 137 -11.16 21.55 -0.35
C GLY A 137 -12.46 20.85 -0.77
N LEU A 138 -12.38 19.55 -1.12
CA LEU A 138 -13.57 18.73 -1.43
C LEU A 138 -14.53 18.66 -0.26
N PHE A 139 -14.01 18.47 0.96
CA PHE A 139 -14.79 18.46 2.18
C PHE A 139 -15.49 19.81 2.40
N GLY A 140 -14.78 20.93 2.23
CA GLY A 140 -15.35 22.28 2.35
C GLY A 140 -16.49 22.53 1.35
N VAL A 141 -16.33 22.13 0.09
CA VAL A 141 -17.38 22.24 -0.93
C VAL A 141 -18.58 21.34 -0.61
N SER A 142 -18.33 20.14 -0.09
CA SER A 142 -19.40 19.20 0.28
C SER A 142 -20.32 19.71 1.39
N LEU A 143 -19.81 20.59 2.26
CA LEU A 143 -20.59 21.25 3.31
C LEU A 143 -21.56 22.31 2.74
N GLY A 144 -21.25 22.89 1.57
CA GLY A 144 -22.09 23.86 0.89
C GLY A 144 -23.13 23.21 -0.03
N SER A 145 -22.75 22.18 -0.80
CA SER A 145 -23.70 21.32 -1.50
C SER A 145 -23.07 19.96 -1.85
N LEU A 146 -23.83 18.89 -1.64
CA LEU A 146 -23.41 17.54 -2.02
C LEU A 146 -23.29 17.39 -3.55
N ALA A 147 -24.18 18.06 -4.31
CA ALA A 147 -24.20 17.99 -5.78
C ALA A 147 -22.91 18.56 -6.41
N TYR A 148 -22.41 19.71 -5.93
CA TYR A 148 -21.12 20.25 -6.41
C TYR A 148 -19.93 19.40 -5.97
N ALA A 149 -19.98 18.75 -4.81
CA ALA A 149 -18.94 17.84 -4.38
C ALA A 149 -18.92 16.54 -5.19
N GLU A 150 -20.07 16.03 -5.64
CA GLU A 150 -20.14 14.91 -6.58
C GLU A 150 -19.58 15.28 -7.96
N ILE A 151 -19.88 16.48 -8.47
CA ILE A 151 -19.31 17.00 -9.72
C ILE A 151 -17.80 17.21 -9.60
N LEU A 152 -17.30 17.78 -8.50
CA LEU A 152 -15.85 17.91 -8.26
C LEU A 152 -15.17 16.57 -7.98
N ALA A 153 -15.87 15.59 -7.40
CA ALA A 153 -15.35 14.24 -7.24
C ALA A 153 -15.27 13.47 -8.57
N GLU A 154 -15.88 13.98 -9.65
CA GLU A 154 -15.59 13.51 -11.02
C GLU A 154 -14.16 13.83 -11.48
N VAL A 155 -13.38 14.63 -10.72
CA VAL A 155 -11.93 14.79 -10.90
C VAL A 155 -11.17 13.51 -10.55
N GLU A 156 -11.80 12.52 -9.89
CA GLU A 156 -11.21 11.20 -9.75
C GLU A 156 -11.07 10.54 -11.15
N PRO A 157 -9.84 10.32 -11.65
CA PRO A 157 -9.60 9.79 -13.00
C PRO A 157 -10.15 8.36 -13.21
N PHE A 158 -10.73 7.76 -12.16
CA PHE A 158 -11.16 6.38 -12.10
C PHE A 158 -12.52 6.14 -12.78
N LYS A 159 -13.49 7.05 -12.59
CA LYS A 159 -14.79 6.99 -13.27
C LYS A 159 -14.60 7.15 -14.80
N THR A 160 -13.66 7.99 -15.20
CA THR A 160 -13.36 8.26 -16.63
C THR A 160 -12.52 7.17 -17.29
N ALA A 161 -11.51 6.61 -16.59
CA ALA A 161 -10.59 5.64 -17.17
C ALA A 161 -11.12 4.20 -17.21
N ILE A 162 -11.97 3.77 -16.26
CA ILE A 162 -12.46 2.38 -16.18
C ILE A 162 -13.96 2.28 -16.46
N VAL A 163 -14.79 3.16 -15.89
CA VAL A 163 -16.26 3.06 -16.03
C VAL A 163 -16.75 3.66 -17.36
N LEU A 164 -16.20 4.80 -17.78
CA LEU A 164 -16.64 5.52 -18.99
C LEU A 164 -15.87 5.16 -20.28
N ARG A 165 -14.92 4.20 -20.26
CA ARG A 165 -14.12 3.81 -21.44
C ARG A 165 -13.59 5.00 -22.26
N PHE A 166 -13.11 6.08 -21.61
CA PHE A 166 -12.63 7.30 -22.27
C PHE A 166 -13.68 8.09 -23.10
N VAL A 167 -14.98 7.88 -22.87
CA VAL A 167 -16.07 8.62 -23.55
C VAL A 167 -16.45 9.86 -22.75
N ARG A 168 -15.53 10.82 -22.62
CA ARG A 168 -15.82 12.17 -22.08
C ARG A 168 -14.82 13.19 -22.67
N ASP A 169 -15.04 14.48 -22.41
CA ASP A 169 -14.27 15.59 -22.98
C ASP A 169 -12.75 15.36 -22.97
N TRP A 170 -12.11 15.74 -24.07
CA TRP A 170 -10.70 15.44 -24.38
C TRP A 170 -9.72 15.86 -23.27
N TRP A 171 -10.04 16.90 -22.50
CA TRP A 171 -9.22 17.42 -21.41
C TRP A 171 -9.18 16.49 -20.19
N PHE A 172 -10.28 15.81 -19.85
CA PHE A 172 -10.31 14.81 -18.76
C PHE A 172 -9.50 13.58 -19.14
N VAL A 173 -9.62 13.14 -20.39
CA VAL A 173 -8.85 12.02 -20.94
C VAL A 173 -7.36 12.35 -20.92
N ALA A 174 -6.97 13.56 -21.36
CA ALA A 174 -5.59 14.02 -21.32
C ALA A 174 -5.03 14.05 -19.88
N PHE A 175 -5.82 14.51 -18.90
CA PHE A 175 -5.42 14.51 -17.49
C PHE A 175 -5.22 13.09 -16.92
N ALA A 176 -6.17 12.19 -17.19
CA ALA A 176 -6.06 10.79 -16.76
C ALA A 176 -4.85 10.10 -17.40
N LEU A 177 -4.61 10.35 -18.69
CA LEU A 177 -3.48 9.78 -19.42
C LEU A 177 -2.15 10.34 -18.93
N ALA A 178 -2.09 11.64 -18.61
CA ALA A 178 -0.92 12.27 -17.99
C ALA A 178 -0.61 11.67 -16.60
N LEU A 179 -1.63 11.41 -15.78
CA LEU A 179 -1.46 10.75 -14.47
C LEU A 179 -1.01 9.30 -14.58
N VAL A 180 -1.54 8.55 -15.56
CA VAL A 180 -1.08 7.18 -15.84
C VAL A 180 0.35 7.20 -16.35
N ALA A 181 0.69 8.11 -17.27
CA ALA A 181 2.05 8.28 -17.77
C ALA A 181 3.03 8.64 -16.64
N ALA A 182 2.67 9.59 -15.76
CA ALA A 182 3.44 9.91 -14.57
C ALA A 182 3.63 8.67 -13.65
N GLY A 183 2.61 7.81 -13.55
CA GLY A 183 2.67 6.55 -12.82
C GLY A 183 3.64 5.50 -13.40
N LEU A 184 4.00 5.60 -14.69
CA LEU A 184 5.00 4.73 -15.32
C LEU A 184 6.43 5.09 -14.87
N PHE A 185 6.70 6.39 -14.67
CA PHE A 185 7.99 6.89 -14.21
C PHE A 185 8.12 6.89 -12.68
N VAL A 186 7.03 7.20 -11.97
CA VAL A 186 6.99 7.29 -10.51
C VAL A 186 5.96 6.29 -9.98
N GLU A 187 6.43 5.30 -9.23
CA GLU A 187 5.57 4.27 -8.67
C GLU A 187 4.45 4.88 -7.80
N ARG A 188 3.19 4.55 -8.11
CA ARG A 188 2.00 4.99 -7.37
C ARG A 188 1.87 6.52 -7.20
N PHE A 189 2.24 7.30 -8.23
CA PHE A 189 2.22 8.77 -8.21
C PHE A 189 0.90 9.39 -7.69
N PHE A 190 -0.24 8.98 -8.27
CA PHE A 190 -1.55 9.52 -7.84
C PHE A 190 -1.89 9.16 -6.40
N CYS A 191 -1.70 7.90 -5.98
CA CYS A 191 -1.93 7.50 -4.59
C CYS A 191 -1.04 8.26 -3.59
N ARG A 192 0.14 8.70 -4.02
CA ARG A 192 1.13 9.41 -3.21
C ARG A 192 0.82 10.90 -3.05
N TYR A 193 0.33 11.58 -4.09
CA TYR A 193 0.22 13.05 -4.10
C TYR A 193 -1.17 13.63 -4.35
N LEU A 194 -2.07 12.89 -5.01
CA LEU A 194 -3.38 13.43 -5.43
C LEU A 194 -4.57 12.73 -4.79
N CYS A 195 -4.43 11.49 -4.32
CA CYS A 195 -5.55 10.67 -3.88
C CYS A 195 -6.22 11.21 -2.60
N PRO A 196 -7.44 11.79 -2.71
CA PRO A 196 -8.09 12.40 -1.57
C PRO A 196 -8.72 11.33 -0.64
N LEU A 197 -9.08 10.16 -1.18
CA LEU A 197 -9.52 9.01 -0.39
C LEU A 197 -8.39 8.50 0.51
N GLY A 198 -7.17 8.46 -0.01
CA GLY A 198 -5.99 8.09 0.76
C GLY A 198 -5.73 9.06 1.91
N ALA A 199 -6.01 10.36 1.72
CA ALA A 199 -5.93 11.37 2.77
C ALA A 199 -7.03 11.18 3.83
N ALA A 200 -8.27 10.94 3.41
CA ALA A 200 -9.39 10.67 4.30
C ALA A 200 -9.13 9.48 5.22
N LEU A 201 -8.62 8.37 4.66
CA LEU A 201 -8.30 7.16 5.41
C LEU A 201 -7.04 7.30 6.27
N ALA A 202 -6.16 8.28 5.99
CA ALA A 202 -4.95 8.52 6.77
C ALA A 202 -5.24 9.20 8.12
N ILE A 203 -6.31 9.99 8.23
CA ILE A 203 -6.68 10.66 9.48
C ILE A 203 -6.95 9.66 10.61
N PRO A 204 -7.89 8.70 10.48
CA PRO A 204 -8.13 7.69 11.51
C PRO A 204 -7.01 6.65 11.59
N GLY A 205 -6.25 6.44 10.50
CA GLY A 205 -5.15 5.46 10.44
C GLY A 205 -4.01 5.72 11.43
N ARG A 206 -3.91 6.91 12.03
CA ARG A 206 -2.96 7.23 13.10
C ARG A 206 -3.29 6.50 14.42
N ILE A 207 -4.56 6.16 14.66
CA ILE A 207 -5.05 5.53 15.91
C ILE A 207 -5.00 3.99 15.82
N ARG A 208 -4.13 3.44 14.97
CA ARG A 208 -4.00 1.99 14.82
C ARG A 208 -3.56 1.34 16.15
N MET A 209 -4.22 0.25 16.53
CA MET A 209 -3.96 -0.42 17.80
C MET A 209 -2.65 -1.24 17.78
N PHE A 210 -2.23 -1.76 16.61
CA PHE A 210 -1.06 -2.64 16.50
C PHE A 210 -0.07 -2.20 15.41
N ASP A 211 1.20 -2.02 15.79
CA ASP A 211 2.30 -1.75 14.87
C ASP A 211 3.09 -3.03 14.58
N TRP A 212 2.65 -3.78 13.57
CA TRP A 212 3.19 -5.12 13.28
C TRP A 212 4.50 -5.11 12.45
N LEU A 213 4.99 -3.93 12.05
CA LEU A 213 6.19 -3.79 11.23
C LEU A 213 7.44 -3.80 12.11
N LYS A 214 8.17 -4.92 12.12
CA LYS A 214 9.41 -5.08 12.88
C LYS A 214 10.57 -4.33 12.22
N ARG A 215 11.42 -3.69 13.01
CA ARG A 215 12.68 -3.09 12.55
C ARG A 215 13.80 -3.35 13.54
N TYR A 216 15.03 -3.36 13.04
CA TYR A 216 16.24 -3.37 13.87
C TYR A 216 16.61 -1.93 14.26
N ARG A 217 17.43 -1.77 15.30
CA ARG A 217 17.91 -0.45 15.76
C ARG A 217 18.80 0.23 14.73
N GLU A 218 19.51 -0.56 13.93
CA GLU A 218 20.43 -0.12 12.88
C GLU A 218 19.70 0.35 11.60
N CYS A 219 18.38 0.23 11.54
CA CYS A 219 17.55 0.72 10.44
C CYS A 219 17.41 2.25 10.52
N GLY A 220 17.84 2.98 9.48
CA GLY A 220 17.90 4.45 9.48
C GLY A 220 19.27 5.00 9.85
N ASN A 221 20.04 4.29 10.67
CA ASN A 221 21.43 4.61 10.95
C ASN A 221 22.22 3.34 11.32
N PRO A 222 23.17 2.85 10.49
CA PRO A 222 23.59 3.35 9.17
C PRO A 222 22.80 2.78 7.98
N CYS A 223 21.85 1.85 8.20
CA CYS A 223 21.20 1.12 7.10
C CYS A 223 20.06 1.92 6.46
N MET A 224 20.24 2.34 5.20
CA MET A 224 19.26 3.09 4.40
C MET A 224 18.52 2.24 3.34
N ARG A 225 18.58 0.90 3.45
CA ARG A 225 18.07 0.02 2.38
C ARG A 225 16.54 0.08 2.24
N CYS A 226 15.82 -0.08 3.36
CA CYS A 226 14.35 0.00 3.36
C CYS A 226 13.85 1.38 2.94
N PHE A 227 14.59 2.45 3.25
CA PHE A 227 14.31 3.82 2.81
C PHE A 227 14.36 3.91 1.27
N LYS A 228 15.47 3.44 0.66
CA LYS A 228 15.68 3.52 -0.79
C LYS A 228 14.74 2.63 -1.61
N GLU A 229 14.26 1.52 -1.05
CA GLU A 229 13.42 0.54 -1.74
C GLU A 229 11.92 0.68 -1.44
N CYS A 230 11.51 1.61 -0.58
CA CYS A 230 10.09 1.81 -0.28
C CYS A 230 9.36 2.39 -1.52
N PRO A 231 8.34 1.70 -2.06
CA PRO A 231 7.67 2.13 -3.31
C PRO A 231 6.88 3.44 -3.16
N VAL A 232 6.42 3.75 -1.95
CA VAL A 232 5.66 4.97 -1.64
C VAL A 232 6.47 5.97 -0.81
N GLU A 233 7.75 5.67 -0.56
CA GLU A 233 8.66 6.50 0.25
C GLU A 233 8.10 6.89 1.63
N ALA A 234 7.29 6.03 2.25
CA ALA A 234 6.71 6.28 3.58
C ALA A 234 7.71 6.16 4.75
N ILE A 235 8.98 5.85 4.47
CA ILE A 235 10.03 5.68 5.48
C ILE A 235 10.85 6.97 5.49
N HIS A 236 11.04 7.57 6.66
CA HIS A 236 11.93 8.72 6.84
C HIS A 236 13.41 8.27 6.78
N PRO A 237 14.35 9.17 6.41
CA PRO A 237 15.79 8.89 6.44
C PRO A 237 16.27 8.38 7.79
N GLU A 238 15.69 8.89 8.89
CA GLU A 238 15.98 8.47 10.27
C GLU A 238 15.56 7.03 10.59
N GLY A 239 14.80 6.36 9.72
CA GLY A 239 14.33 5.00 9.95
C GLY A 239 12.98 4.91 10.66
N HIS A 240 12.23 5.99 10.77
CA HIS A 240 10.83 5.96 11.21
C HIS A 240 9.88 5.67 10.04
N ILE A 241 8.82 4.89 10.25
CA ILE A 241 7.77 4.64 9.25
C ILE A 241 6.63 5.60 9.54
N ASN A 242 6.22 6.39 8.55
CA ASN A 242 5.05 7.23 8.68
C ASN A 242 3.77 6.38 8.43
N PRO A 243 2.94 6.15 9.46
CA PRO A 243 1.73 5.32 9.33
C PRO A 243 0.69 5.95 8.39
N ASN A 244 0.68 7.28 8.31
CA ASN A 244 -0.25 8.01 7.45
C ASN A 244 0.12 7.87 5.97
N GLU A 245 1.34 7.43 5.65
CA GLU A 245 1.84 7.25 4.29
C GLU A 245 1.99 5.77 3.90
N CYS A 246 2.24 4.91 4.88
CA CYS A 246 2.48 3.49 4.67
C CYS A 246 1.26 2.75 4.10
N ILE A 247 1.47 2.01 3.01
CA ILE A 247 0.44 1.18 2.37
C ILE A 247 0.48 -0.29 2.82
N SER A 248 1.24 -0.63 3.87
CA SER A 248 1.43 -2.01 4.36
C SER A 248 1.69 -3.03 3.24
N CYS A 249 2.55 -2.68 2.28
CA CYS A 249 2.94 -3.58 1.18
C CYS A 249 3.86 -4.73 1.63
N LEU A 250 4.38 -4.66 2.86
CA LEU A 250 5.29 -5.62 3.50
C LEU A 250 6.66 -5.80 2.82
N HIS A 251 6.99 -5.03 1.77
CA HIS A 251 8.31 -5.08 1.11
C HIS A 251 9.47 -4.86 2.10
N CYS A 252 9.33 -3.91 3.02
CA CYS A 252 10.31 -3.66 4.06
C CYS A 252 10.48 -4.85 5.03
N GLN A 253 9.43 -5.63 5.27
CA GLN A 253 9.50 -6.82 6.12
C GLN A 253 10.13 -8.02 5.38
N VAL A 254 9.92 -8.14 4.07
CA VAL A 254 10.67 -9.08 3.22
C VAL A 254 12.18 -8.78 3.33
N LEU A 255 12.56 -7.52 3.16
CA LEU A 255 13.97 -7.11 3.30
C LEU A 255 14.50 -7.35 4.72
N TYR A 256 13.69 -7.12 5.75
CA TYR A 256 14.06 -7.33 7.16
C TYR A 256 14.42 -8.80 7.45
N LEU A 257 13.70 -9.76 6.86
CA LEU A 257 13.92 -11.20 7.03
C LEU A 257 14.93 -11.80 6.04
N HIS A 258 15.45 -11.02 5.10
CA HIS A 258 16.28 -11.56 4.02
C HIS A 258 17.76 -11.68 4.41
N ASP A 259 18.26 -12.92 4.51
CA ASP A 259 19.62 -13.24 4.99
C ASP A 259 20.76 -12.67 4.13
N GLN A 260 20.52 -12.47 2.84
CA GLN A 260 21.52 -11.90 1.91
C GLN A 260 21.36 -10.40 1.62
N LYS A 261 20.26 -9.76 2.05
CA LYS A 261 19.98 -8.35 1.71
C LYS A 261 20.04 -7.44 2.94
N CYS A 262 19.63 -7.92 4.10
CA CYS A 262 19.68 -7.15 5.33
C CYS A 262 21.11 -7.13 5.91
N PRO A 263 21.77 -5.97 6.06
CA PRO A 263 23.12 -5.90 6.62
C PRO A 263 23.26 -6.56 8.00
N VAL A 264 22.23 -6.42 8.84
CA VAL A 264 22.20 -7.03 10.19
C VAL A 264 22.21 -8.56 10.11
N LEU A 265 21.41 -9.15 9.22
CA LEU A 265 21.39 -10.61 9.04
C LEU A 265 22.65 -11.12 8.35
N ILE A 266 23.18 -10.37 7.38
CA ILE A 266 24.46 -10.69 6.74
C ILE A 266 25.56 -10.76 7.79
N GLN A 267 25.68 -9.76 8.67
CA GLN A 267 26.66 -9.74 9.75
C GLN A 267 26.47 -10.90 10.73
N ARG A 268 25.22 -11.20 11.11
CA ARG A 268 24.92 -12.35 12.00
C ARG A 268 25.30 -13.68 11.37
N ARG A 269 25.02 -13.86 10.08
CA ARG A 269 25.38 -15.06 9.31
C ARG A 269 26.89 -15.19 9.18
N LEU A 270 27.60 -14.14 8.74
CA LEU A 270 29.06 -14.15 8.64
C LEU A 270 29.72 -14.47 9.98
N LYS A 271 29.17 -13.96 11.10
CA LYS A 271 29.63 -14.28 12.45
C LYS A 271 29.40 -15.75 12.80
N ARG A 272 28.27 -16.35 12.40
CA ARG A 272 27.98 -17.78 12.60
C ARG A 272 28.92 -18.65 11.76
N GLU A 273 29.13 -18.31 10.50
CA GLU A 273 30.02 -19.02 9.57
C GLU A 273 31.49 -18.99 10.07
N ARG A 274 31.96 -17.83 10.54
CA ARG A 274 33.28 -17.73 11.19
C ARG A 274 33.38 -18.62 12.43
N ARG A 275 32.34 -18.65 13.27
CA ARG A 275 32.30 -19.50 14.47
C ARG A 275 32.31 -20.99 14.14
N SER A 276 31.57 -21.42 13.11
CA SER A 276 31.58 -22.82 12.67
C SER A 276 32.90 -23.22 12.02
N ALA A 277 33.57 -22.31 11.31
CA ALA A 277 34.89 -22.57 10.73
C ALA A 277 36.01 -22.68 11.80
N MET A 278 35.82 -22.05 12.96
CA MET A 278 36.74 -22.12 14.10
C MET A 278 36.38 -23.22 15.10
N ALA A 279 35.26 -23.92 14.92
CA ALA A 279 34.86 -25.02 15.81
C ALA A 279 35.70 -26.26 15.49
N PRO A 280 36.29 -26.94 16.49
CA PRO A 280 37.02 -28.18 16.27
C PRO A 280 36.09 -29.25 15.68
N ALA A 281 36.63 -30.05 14.76
CA ALA A 281 35.88 -31.16 14.16
C ALA A 281 35.34 -32.09 15.26
N PRO A 282 34.09 -32.58 15.16
CA PRO A 282 33.58 -33.54 16.12
C PRO A 282 34.49 -34.78 16.11
N LEU A 283 34.98 -35.17 17.29
CA LEU A 283 35.74 -36.41 17.49
C LEU A 283 34.94 -37.57 16.89
N ALA A 284 35.53 -38.27 15.93
CA ALA A 284 34.96 -39.50 15.39
C ALA A 284 34.73 -40.48 16.57
N PRO A 285 33.60 -41.21 16.61
CA PRO A 285 33.37 -42.18 17.67
C PRO A 285 34.49 -43.23 17.61
N GLU A 286 35.21 -43.39 18.71
CA GLU A 286 36.22 -44.44 18.87
C GLU A 286 35.58 -45.78 18.54
N ALA A 287 36.04 -46.42 17.47
CA ALA A 287 35.68 -47.79 17.15
C ALA A 287 36.16 -48.66 18.33
N GLY A 288 35.21 -49.20 19.08
CA GLY A 288 35.47 -50.06 20.23
C GLY A 288 36.44 -51.18 19.86
N SER A 289 37.59 -51.19 20.53
CA SER A 289 38.54 -52.29 20.54
C SER A 289 37.88 -53.51 21.19
N SER A 290 37.40 -54.44 20.38
CA SER A 290 37.10 -55.81 20.78
C SER A 290 38.41 -56.60 20.86
N ALA A 291 38.84 -56.93 22.08
CA ALA A 291 39.81 -57.98 22.38
C ALA A 291 39.35 -58.70 23.66
#